data_AF-A0A109JZB8-F1
#
_entry.id   AF-A0A109JZB8-F1
#
_cell.length_a   1.000
_cell.length_b   1.000
_cell.length_c   1.000
_cell.angle_alpha   90.00
_cell.angle_beta   90.00
_cell.angle_gamma   90.00
#
_symmetry.space_group_name_H-M   'P 1'
#
loop_
_entity.id
_entity.type
_entity.pdbx_description
1 polymer ?
#
loop_
_entity_poly.entity_id
_entity_poly.type
_entity_poly.pdbx_seq_one_letter_code
_entity_poly.pdbx_strand_id
1 'polypeptide(L)' 'MMMQMVWLLRPLVDQCRSAGHILAPSQCYAFTTLPLFGGEYTVANVWMCSCRDWLAFAATIYSETKGLPDGSTVRIVVKD' A
#
# COMPACT_ATOMS: atom_id res chain seq x y z
N MET A 1 -10.21 9.92 -24.45
CA MET A 1 -10.03 10.62 -23.16
C MET A 1 -10.84 9.89 -22.10
N MET A 2 -10.21 8.99 -21.33
CA MET A 2 -10.85 8.38 -20.16
C MET A 2 -10.05 8.82 -18.95
N MET A 3 -10.63 9.73 -18.17
CA MET A 3 -10.12 10.10 -16.85
C MET A 3 -10.40 8.93 -15.92
N GLN A 4 -9.50 7.94 -15.92
CA GLN A 4 -9.59 6.81 -15.01
C GLN A 4 -9.44 7.36 -13.59
N MET A 5 -10.51 7.23 -12.81
CA MET A 5 -10.57 7.62 -11.40
C MET A 5 -9.44 6.92 -10.64
N VAL A 6 -8.33 7.63 -10.42
CA VAL A 6 -7.16 7.20 -9.63
C VAL A 6 -7.58 6.75 -8.22
N TRP A 7 -8.73 7.24 -7.76
CA TRP A 7 -9.34 6.96 -6.46
C TRP A 7 -9.53 5.48 -6.10
N LEU A 8 -9.68 4.58 -7.08
CA LEU A 8 -9.93 3.15 -6.80
C LEU A 8 -8.72 2.25 -7.02
N LEU A 9 -7.54 2.79 -7.37
CA LEU A 9 -6.31 2.02 -7.67
C LEU A 9 -6.48 0.90 -8.72
N ARG A 10 -7.63 0.82 -9.40
CA ARG A 10 -7.94 -0.21 -10.40
C ARG A 10 -6.88 -0.28 -11.51
N PRO A 11 -6.39 0.84 -12.07
CA PRO A 11 -5.33 0.78 -13.08
C PRO A 11 -4.05 0.11 -12.56
N LEU A 12 -3.67 0.34 -11.29
CA LEU A 12 -2.51 -0.29 -10.68
C LEU A 12 -2.73 -1.80 -10.48
N VAL A 13 -3.95 -2.19 -10.07
CA VAL A 13 -4.32 -3.61 -9.95
C VAL A 13 -4.20 -4.32 -11.31
N ASP A 14 -4.70 -3.70 -12.38
CA ASP A 14 -4.61 -4.26 -13.73
C ASP A 14 -3.14 -4.40 -14.16
N GLN A 15 -2.32 -3.38 -13.90
CA GLN A 15 -0.87 -3.43 -14.18
C GLN A 15 -0.16 -4.53 -13.40
N CYS A 16 -0.44 -4.71 -12.11
CA CYS A 16 0.14 -5.78 -11.30
C CYS A 16 -0.20 -7.16 -11.88
N ARG A 17 -1.46 -7.37 -12.28
CA ARG A 17 -1.89 -8.62 -12.91
C ARG A 17 -1.18 -8.85 -14.25
N SER A 18 -1.09 -7.82 -15.09
CA SER A 18 -0.37 -7.89 -16.37
C SER A 18 1.13 -8.15 -16.20
N ALA A 19 1.73 -7.72 -15.08
CA ALA A 19 3.13 -8.00 -14.73
C ALA A 19 3.33 -9.41 -14.12
N GLY A 20 2.27 -10.21 -13.98
CA GLY A 20 2.35 -11.58 -13.45
C GLY A 20 2.29 -11.67 -11.93
N HIS A 21 1.95 -10.58 -11.22
CA HIS A 21 1.64 -10.65 -9.79
C HIS A 21 0.24 -11.25 -9.63
N ILE A 22 0.16 -12.57 -9.42
CA ILE A 22 -1.11 -13.28 -9.25
C ILE A 22 -1.30 -13.60 -7.78
N LEU A 23 -2.35 -13.04 -7.18
CA LEU A 23 -2.70 -13.26 -5.78
C LEU A 23 -3.22 -14.69 -5.55
N ALA A 24 -2.70 -15.34 -4.52
CA ALA A 24 -3.33 -16.53 -3.94
C ALA A 24 -4.56 -16.15 -3.09
N PRO A 25 -5.42 -17.11 -2.70
CA PRO A 25 -6.47 -16.85 -1.73
C PRO A 25 -5.92 -16.16 -0.47
N SER A 26 -6.65 -15.15 0.01
CA SER A 26 -6.28 -14.35 1.19
C SER A 26 -5.00 -13.51 1.07
N GLN A 27 -4.47 -13.31 -0.15
CA GLN A 27 -3.42 -12.32 -0.40
C GLN A 27 -3.97 -11.00 -0.98
N CYS A 28 -3.22 -9.93 -0.80
CA CYS A 28 -3.45 -8.62 -1.41
C CYS A 28 -2.16 -8.02 -1.99
N TYR A 29 -2.32 -6.98 -2.80
CA TYR A 29 -1.22 -6.09 -3.16
C TYR A 29 -0.97 -5.10 -2.02
N ALA A 30 0.24 -5.12 -1.50
CA ALA A 30 0.73 -4.22 -0.47
C ALA A 30 1.80 -3.30 -1.04
N PHE A 31 2.05 -2.17 -0.38
CA PHE A 31 3.13 -1.26 -0.76
C PHE A 31 4.40 -1.57 0.02
N THR A 32 5.54 -1.52 -0.66
CA THR A 32 6.86 -1.60 0.00
C THR A 32 7.12 -0.31 0.78
N THR A 33 6.91 0.84 0.15
CA THR A 33 6.86 2.15 0.80
C THR A 33 5.43 2.67 0.75
N LEU A 34 4.81 2.89 1.91
CA LEU A 34 3.43 3.39 1.98
C LEU A 34 3.31 4.77 1.31
N PRO A 35 2.21 5.04 0.57
CA PRO A 35 1.96 6.37 0.01
C PRO A 35 1.92 7.48 1.06
N LEU A 36 1.51 7.16 2.29
CA LEU A 36 1.58 8.08 3.44
C LEU A 36 3.00 8.62 3.69
N PHE A 37 4.03 7.86 3.33
CA PHE A 37 5.44 8.22 3.50
C PHE A 37 6.12 8.62 2.18
N GLY A 38 5.34 8.98 1.16
CA GLY A 38 5.85 9.39 -0.17
C GLY A 38 6.13 8.23 -1.12
N GLY A 39 5.61 7.03 -0.85
CA GLY A 39 5.67 5.91 -1.79
C GLY A 39 4.78 6.12 -3.01
N GLU A 40 5.26 5.70 -4.17
CA GLU A 40 4.55 5.85 -5.45
C GLU A 40 3.58 4.70 -5.75
N TYR A 41 2.51 5.00 -6.50
CA TYR A 41 1.53 4.02 -6.98
C TYR A 41 2.03 3.30 -8.24
N THR A 42 3.10 2.53 -8.12
CA THR A 42 3.75 1.82 -9.23
C THR A 42 3.86 0.33 -8.94
N VAL A 43 3.91 -0.50 -9.99
CA VAL A 43 4.11 -1.95 -9.85
C VAL A 43 5.41 -2.28 -9.09
N ALA A 44 6.46 -1.49 -9.28
CA ALA A 44 7.75 -1.68 -8.61
C ALA A 44 7.69 -1.44 -7.08
N ASN A 45 6.71 -0.67 -6.59
CA ASN A 45 6.49 -0.43 -5.17
C ASN A 45 5.41 -1.37 -4.59
N VAL A 46 5.00 -2.40 -5.33
CA VAL A 46 4.01 -3.38 -4.90
C VAL A 46 4.65 -4.74 -4.66
N TRP A 47 4.19 -5.40 -3.61
CA TRP A 47 4.48 -6.81 -3.33
C TRP A 47 3.19 -7.52 -2.88
N MET A 48 3.21 -8.85 -2.87
CA MET A 48 2.05 -9.67 -2.49
C MET A 48 2.25 -10.22 -1.08
N CYS A 49 1.26 -10.03 -0.21
CA CYS A 49 1.31 -10.54 1.16
C CYS A 49 -0.09 -10.90 1.68
N SER A 50 -0.17 -11.43 2.90
CA SER A 50 -1.42 -11.76 3.58
C SER A 50 -2.30 -10.52 3.79
N CYS A 51 -3.59 -10.63 3.44
CA CYS A 51 -4.57 -9.57 3.74
C CYS A 51 -4.60 -9.24 5.24
N ARG A 52 -4.51 -10.26 6.11
CA ARG A 52 -4.55 -10.08 7.55
C ARG A 52 -3.37 -9.23 8.02
N ASP A 53 -2.17 -9.59 7.58
CA ASP A 53 -0.94 -8.95 8.06
C ASP A 53 -0.83 -7.53 7.52
N TRP A 54 -1.21 -7.31 6.26
CA TRP A 54 -1.27 -5.97 5.68
C TRP A 54 -2.27 -5.07 6.38
N LEU A 55 -3.48 -5.56 6.65
CA LEU A 55 -4.50 -4.78 7.34
C LEU A 55 -4.10 -4.47 8.80
N ALA A 56 -3.49 -5.44 9.50
CA ALA A 56 -2.98 -5.22 10.85
C ALA A 56 -1.87 -4.16 10.85
N PHE A 57 -0.89 -4.27 9.96
CA PHE A 57 0.19 -3.30 9.82
C PHE A 57 -0.34 -1.89 9.47
N ALA A 58 -1.19 -1.78 8.45
CA ALA A 58 -1.75 -0.50 8.03
C ALA A 58 -2.61 0.15 9.13
N ALA A 59 -3.35 -0.65 9.90
CA ALA A 59 -4.12 -0.17 11.05
C ALA A 59 -3.21 0.37 12.16
N THR A 60 -2.09 -0.30 12.46
CA THR A 60 -1.09 0.21 13.41
C THR A 60 -0.52 1.54 12.96
N ILE A 61 -0.06 1.63 11.70
CA ILE A 61 0.45 2.89 11.14
C ILE A 61 -0.59 4.00 11.28
N TYR A 62 -1.83 3.77 10.83
CA TYR A 62 -2.91 4.76 10.97
C TYR A 62 -3.15 5.16 12.43
N SER A 63 -3.18 4.19 13.35
CA SER A 63 -3.44 4.46 14.77
C SER A 63 -2.38 5.38 15.39
N GLU A 64 -1.13 5.24 14.97
CA GLU A 64 0.01 6.02 15.46
C GLU A 64 0.14 7.37 14.75
N THR A 65 -0.25 7.47 13.47
CA THR A 65 -0.03 8.68 12.66
C THR A 65 -1.25 9.56 12.47
N LYS A 66 -2.48 9.09 12.73
CA LYS A 66 -3.73 9.83 12.42
C LYS A 66 -3.86 11.24 13.03
N GLY A 67 -3.12 11.52 14.11
CA GLY A 67 -3.14 12.81 14.80
C GLY A 67 -1.94 13.71 14.48
N LEU A 68 -1.01 13.24 13.63
CA LEU A 68 0.17 14.02 13.28
C LEU A 68 -0.20 15.08 12.23
N PRO A 69 0.31 16.32 12.36
CA PRO A 69 0.20 17.31 11.30
C PRO A 69 0.89 16.84 10.01
N ASP A 70 0.39 17.32 8.87
CA ASP A 70 1.06 17.12 7.58
C ASP A 70 2.51 17.62 7.64
N GLY A 71 3.43 16.88 6.99
CA GLY A 71 4.87 17.18 7.01
C GLY A 71 5.62 16.70 8.25
N SER A 72 4.94 16.03 9.20
CA SER A 72 5.60 15.42 10.36
C SER A 72 6.66 14.40 9.94
N THR A 73 7.83 14.46 10.57
CA THR A 73 8.87 13.43 10.40
C THR A 73 8.54 12.22 11.28
N VAL A 74 8.50 11.04 10.67
CA VAL A 74 8.23 9.77 11.36
C VAL A 74 9.46 8.86 11.31
N ARG A 75 9.64 8.04 12.35
CA ARG A 75 10.64 6.97 12.39
C ARG A 75 9.93 5.65 12.68
N ILE A 76 10.01 4.71 11.75
CA ILE A 76 9.45 3.37 11.93
C ILE A 76 10.48 2.49 12.65
N VAL A 77 10.04 1.79 13.69
CA VAL A 77 10.84 0.82 14.43
C VAL A 77 10.09 -0.50 14.47
N VAL A 78 10.67 -1.54 13.90
CA VAL A 78 10.17 -2.92 14.01
C VAL A 78 10.69 -3.52 15.31
N LYS A 79 9.81 -4.18 16.07
CA LYS A 79 10.14 -4.87 17.31
C LYS A 79 9.80 -6.35 17.15
N ASP A 80 10.66 -7.22 17.69
CA ASP A 80 10.47 -8.67 17.75
C ASP A 80 9.37 -9.06 18.74
#